data_AF-A0A453N588-F1
#
_entry.id   AF-A0A453N588-F1
#
_cell.length_a   1.000
_cell.length_b   1.000
_cell.length_c   1.000
_cell.angle_alpha   90.00
_cell.angle_beta   90.00
_cell.angle_gamma   90.00
#
_symmetry.space_group_name_H-M   'P 1'
#
loop_
_entity.id
_entity.type
_entity.pdbx_description
1 polymer ?
#
loop_
_entity_poly.entity_id
_entity_poly.type
_entity_poly.pdbx_seq_one_letter_code
_entity_poly.pdbx_strand_id
1 'polypeptide(L)'
;MFQFFPEAKEVTFARQSAFEGCSLKLDYLTKPSLFEDFGFTTKVKMADRVRPEDEIFLVAYPYFNVNEMLVVEELYKEAVLNTERKMIIFNGELDRIRSGYYPPFFYPKLGELSKTFLPKLETIYYIHNFKGSKGGALFRCYPGPWKVLRKVGGSFVCLHEQEEMPSLKEVALDILPSA
;
A
#
# COMPACT_ATOMS: atom_id res chain seq x y z
N MET A 1 -10.04 -6.91 19.11
CA MET A 1 -10.54 -5.57 18.79
C MET A 1 -9.30 -4.74 18.45
N PHE A 2 -8.97 -4.60 17.17
CA PHE A 2 -7.81 -3.82 16.72
C PHE A 2 -8.34 -2.49 16.20
N GLN A 3 -8.10 -1.42 16.95
CA GLN A 3 -8.49 -0.05 16.61
C GLN A 3 -7.32 0.56 15.82
N PHE A 4 -7.56 0.88 14.55
CA PHE A 4 -6.50 1.11 13.54
C PHE A 4 -6.38 2.57 13.09
N PHE A 5 -6.88 3.51 13.88
CA PHE A 5 -6.64 4.94 13.66
C PHE A 5 -5.89 5.47 14.87
N PRO A 6 -4.75 6.18 14.68
CA PRO A 6 -4.11 6.77 15.83
C PRO A 6 -5.08 7.75 16.45
N GLU A 7 -5.43 7.56 17.72
CA GLU A 7 -6.22 8.54 18.45
C GLU A 7 -5.47 9.89 18.39
N ALA A 8 -6.17 11.02 18.53
CA ALA A 8 -5.52 12.34 18.48
C ALA A 8 -4.32 12.46 19.45
N LYS A 9 -4.33 11.68 20.53
CA LYS A 9 -3.23 11.52 21.49
C LYS A 9 -2.02 10.79 20.90
N GLU A 10 -2.23 9.72 20.12
CA GLU A 10 -1.17 8.99 19.42
C GLU A 10 -0.51 9.84 18.32
N VAL A 11 -1.29 10.68 17.64
CA VAL A 11 -0.76 11.67 16.69
C VAL A 11 0.11 12.71 17.38
N THR A 12 -0.34 13.21 18.53
CA THR A 12 0.42 14.18 19.31
C THR A 12 1.73 13.56 19.81
N PHE A 13 1.67 12.32 20.30
CA PHE A 13 2.85 11.55 20.71
C PHE A 13 3.82 11.31 19.55
N ALA A 14 3.33 10.88 18.38
CA ALA A 14 4.18 10.62 17.21
C ALA A 14 4.89 11.89 16.72
N ARG A 15 4.20 13.04 16.73
CA ARG A 15 4.79 14.35 16.40
C ARG A 15 5.89 14.78 17.37
N GLN A 16 5.75 14.44 18.66
CA GLN A 16 6.70 14.79 19.72
C GLN A 16 7.85 13.79 19.89
N SER A 17 7.77 12.62 19.26
CA SER A 17 8.77 11.55 19.42
C SER A 17 9.36 11.14 18.07
N ALA A 18 8.72 10.20 17.37
CA ALA A 18 9.23 9.58 16.15
C ALA A 18 9.45 10.55 14.98
N PHE A 19 8.72 11.66 14.94
CA PHE A 19 8.81 12.68 13.89
C PHE A 19 9.34 14.03 14.40
N GLU A 20 9.91 14.07 15.61
CA GLU A 20 10.53 15.30 16.12
C GLU A 20 11.66 15.75 15.18
N GLY A 21 11.60 17.00 14.69
CA GLY A 21 12.56 17.53 13.72
C GLY A 21 12.31 17.12 12.26
N CYS A 22 11.28 16.32 11.98
CA CYS A 22 10.89 15.98 10.62
C CYS A 22 10.04 17.09 9.99
N SER A 23 10.25 17.39 8.70
CA SER A 23 9.41 18.35 7.95
C SER A 23 8.03 17.78 7.58
N LEU A 24 7.80 16.48 7.82
CA LEU A 24 6.54 15.81 7.52
C LEU A 24 5.42 16.33 8.43
N LYS A 25 4.31 16.76 7.81
CA LYS A 25 3.08 17.10 8.51
C LYS A 25 2.14 15.91 8.49
N LEU A 26 1.75 15.45 9.67
CA LEU A 26 0.85 14.30 9.82
C LEU A 26 -0.62 14.77 9.77
N ASP A 27 -1.42 14.25 8.84
CA ASP A 27 -2.86 14.45 8.76
C ASP A 27 -3.56 13.13 8.40
N TYR A 28 -4.86 13.03 8.66
CA TYR A 28 -5.66 11.84 8.39
C TYR A 28 -6.26 11.87 6.99
N LEU A 29 -6.16 10.74 6.25
CA LEU A 29 -6.87 10.53 4.98
C LEU A 29 -8.40 10.49 5.17
N THR A 30 -8.87 10.08 6.35
CA THR A 30 -10.28 10.14 6.76
C THR A 30 -10.29 10.60 8.20
N LYS A 31 -10.97 11.71 8.54
CA LYS A 31 -11.07 12.11 9.95
C LYS A 31 -11.87 11.02 10.69
N PRO A 32 -11.37 10.47 11.80
CA PRO A 32 -12.19 9.59 12.63
C PRO A 32 -13.25 10.47 13.31
N SER A 33 -14.48 10.38 12.83
CA SER A 33 -15.63 11.05 13.43
C SER A 33 -16.77 10.05 13.52
N LEU A 34 -17.16 9.73 14.75
CA LEU A 34 -18.31 8.87 15.08
C LEU A 34 -19.63 9.34 14.42
N PHE A 35 -19.69 10.59 13.96
CA PHE A 35 -20.83 11.16 13.22
C PHE A 35 -20.61 11.20 11.69
N GLU A 36 -19.37 11.25 11.20
CA GLU A 36 -19.05 11.20 9.75
C GLU A 36 -19.36 9.82 9.16
N ASP A 37 -19.22 8.75 9.94
CA ASP A 37 -19.58 7.38 9.56
C ASP A 37 -21.10 7.17 9.37
N PHE A 38 -21.94 8.14 9.78
CA PHE A 38 -23.40 8.11 9.63
C PHE A 38 -23.95 9.04 8.53
N GLY A 39 -23.09 9.64 7.69
CA GLY A 39 -23.52 10.22 6.40
C GLY A 39 -24.16 11.61 6.44
N PHE A 40 -23.94 12.42 7.48
CA PHE A 40 -24.56 13.75 7.63
C PHE A 40 -23.63 14.98 7.52
N THR A 41 -22.40 14.85 7.02
CA THR A 41 -21.52 16.02 6.81
C THR A 41 -20.73 15.98 5.49
N THR A 42 -20.37 17.17 5.02
CA THR A 42 -19.71 17.49 3.75
C THR A 42 -18.37 16.75 3.60
N LYS A 43 -18.22 15.97 2.52
CA LYS A 43 -16.96 15.29 2.16
C LYS A 43 -15.85 16.34 1.98
N VAL A 44 -14.86 16.37 2.88
CA VAL A 44 -13.66 17.21 2.72
C VAL A 44 -12.78 16.58 1.65
N LYS A 45 -12.45 17.33 0.60
CA LYS A 45 -11.56 16.84 -0.47
C LYS A 45 -10.13 16.77 0.03
N MET A 46 -9.35 15.82 -0.49
CA MET A 46 -7.95 15.72 -0.11
C MET A 46 -7.12 16.91 -0.61
N ALA A 47 -7.44 17.47 -1.80
CA ALA A 47 -6.78 18.69 -2.28
C ALA A 47 -6.84 19.86 -1.31
N ASP A 48 -7.93 20.00 -0.55
CA ASP A 48 -8.12 21.10 0.41
C ASP A 48 -7.17 20.98 1.63
N ARG A 49 -6.52 19.83 1.79
CA ARG A 49 -5.59 19.53 2.88
C ARG A 49 -4.13 19.55 2.46
N VAL A 50 -3.87 19.76 1.17
CA VAL A 50 -2.53 19.81 0.58
C VAL A 50 -2.13 21.26 0.38
N ARG A 51 -0.88 21.59 0.69
CA ARG A 51 -0.31 22.93 0.44
C ARG A 51 0.41 22.96 -0.91
N PRO A 52 0.54 24.14 -1.54
CA PRO A 52 1.31 24.29 -2.78
C PRO A 52 2.77 23.86 -2.64
N GLU A 53 3.35 23.97 -1.44
CA GLU A 53 4.76 23.67 -1.18
C GLU A 53 5.02 22.21 -0.79
N ASP A 54 3.99 21.38 -0.68
CA ASP A 54 4.18 19.96 -0.36
C ASP A 54 4.78 19.23 -1.57
N GLU A 55 5.90 18.53 -1.38
CA GLU A 55 6.65 17.85 -2.46
C GLU A 55 6.44 16.32 -2.47
N ILE A 56 6.19 15.72 -1.31
CA ILE A 56 6.09 14.27 -1.14
C ILE A 56 4.89 13.93 -0.26
N PHE A 57 4.07 12.99 -0.70
CA PHE A 57 2.96 12.41 0.04
C PHE A 57 3.29 11.01 0.52
N LEU A 58 3.25 10.80 1.83
CA LEU A 58 3.44 9.50 2.45
C LEU A 58 2.09 8.93 2.89
N VAL A 59 1.62 7.91 2.20
CA VAL A 59 0.37 7.21 2.50
C VAL A 59 0.72 5.94 3.28
N ALA A 60 0.57 6.01 4.59
CA ALA A 60 0.88 4.90 5.50
C ALA A 60 -0.34 3.97 5.65
N TYR A 61 -0.20 2.72 5.22
CA TYR A 61 -1.13 1.61 5.44
C TYR A 61 -2.61 1.90 5.10
N PRO A 62 -2.98 2.13 3.83
CA PRO A 62 -4.37 2.08 3.40
C PRO A 62 -4.81 0.60 3.34
N TYR A 63 -5.15 0.04 4.50
CA TYR A 63 -5.01 -1.39 4.80
C TYR A 63 -6.29 -2.19 4.58
N PHE A 64 -7.46 -1.69 5.00
CA PHE A 64 -8.65 -2.53 5.13
C PHE A 64 -9.91 -1.97 4.46
N ASN A 65 -10.06 -0.65 4.42
CA ASN A 65 -11.25 -0.04 3.85
C ASN A 65 -11.01 0.29 2.38
N VAL A 66 -11.82 -0.30 1.50
CA VAL A 66 -11.82 0.03 0.06
C VAL A 66 -11.91 1.53 -0.20
N ASN A 67 -12.59 2.27 0.70
CA ASN A 67 -12.69 3.72 0.62
C ASN A 67 -11.35 4.44 0.84
N GLU A 68 -10.41 3.89 1.62
CA GLU A 68 -9.07 4.48 1.80
C GLU A 68 -8.32 4.52 0.47
N MET A 69 -8.37 3.43 -0.31
CA MET A 69 -7.72 3.40 -1.62
C MET A 69 -8.38 4.35 -2.63
N LEU A 70 -9.68 4.63 -2.50
CA LEU A 70 -10.36 5.66 -3.30
C LEU A 70 -9.88 7.07 -2.95
N VAL A 71 -9.67 7.35 -1.66
CA VAL A 71 -9.11 8.62 -1.19
C VAL A 71 -7.66 8.78 -1.65
N VAL A 72 -6.88 7.69 -1.67
CA VAL A 72 -5.51 7.70 -2.19
C VAL A 72 -5.50 7.98 -3.70
N GLU A 73 -6.43 7.41 -4.48
CA GLU A 73 -6.57 7.74 -5.89
C GLU A 73 -6.98 9.21 -6.10
N GLU A 74 -7.91 9.73 -5.28
CA GLU A 74 -8.31 11.14 -5.30
C GLU A 74 -7.11 12.07 -5.05
N LEU A 75 -6.35 11.81 -3.98
CA LEU A 75 -5.12 12.54 -3.67
C LEU A 75 -4.11 12.46 -4.81
N TYR A 76 -3.93 11.29 -5.42
CA TYR A 76 -3.05 11.13 -6.57
C TYR A 76 -3.50 11.99 -7.76
N LYS A 77 -4.78 11.94 -8.11
CA LYS A 77 -5.35 12.70 -9.25
C LYS A 77 -5.25 14.20 -9.05
N GLU A 78 -5.48 14.68 -7.82
CA GLU A 78 -5.59 16.11 -7.54
C GLU A 78 -4.25 16.77 -7.19
N ALA A 79 -3.36 16.06 -6.49
CA ALA A 79 -2.15 16.65 -5.90
C ALA A 79 -0.84 16.16 -6.51
N VAL A 80 -0.85 15.07 -7.28
CA VAL A 80 0.38 14.40 -7.76
C VAL A 80 0.42 14.32 -9.29
N LEU A 81 -0.66 13.85 -9.90
CA LEU A 81 -0.76 13.70 -11.35
C LEU A 81 -0.51 15.06 -12.03
N ASN A 82 0.34 15.06 -13.07
CA ASN A 82 0.77 16.26 -13.81
C ASN A 82 1.58 17.28 -12.98
N THR A 83 2.21 16.85 -11.89
CA THR A 83 3.14 17.65 -11.10
C THR A 83 4.47 16.90 -10.90
N GLU A 84 5.48 17.58 -10.35
CA GLU A 84 6.74 16.93 -9.97
C GLU A 84 6.67 16.20 -8.62
N ARG A 85 5.57 16.39 -7.86
CA ARG A 85 5.39 15.82 -6.52
C ARG A 85 5.35 14.29 -6.58
N LYS A 86 5.77 13.64 -5.50
CA LYS A 86 5.84 12.17 -5.42
C LYS A 86 4.87 11.62 -4.40
N MET A 87 4.38 10.40 -4.63
CA MET A 87 3.56 9.66 -3.67
C MET A 87 4.23 8.32 -3.36
N ILE A 88 4.38 8.04 -2.07
CA ILE A 88 4.90 6.77 -1.57
C ILE A 88 3.79 6.12 -0.74
N ILE A 89 3.46 4.88 -1.09
CA ILE A 89 2.39 4.12 -0.44
C ILE A 89 3.01 2.91 0.25
N PHE A 90 2.84 2.82 1.57
CA PHE A 90 3.14 1.60 2.32
C PHE A 90 1.85 0.79 2.46
N ASN A 91 1.59 -0.16 1.57
CA ASN A 91 0.40 -1.02 1.66
C ASN A 91 0.79 -2.50 1.74
N GLY A 92 0.55 -3.10 2.91
CA GLY A 92 0.82 -4.52 3.16
C GLY A 92 -0.20 -5.51 2.58
N GLU A 93 -1.37 -5.05 2.12
CA GLU A 93 -2.47 -5.91 1.63
C GLU A 93 -2.85 -5.60 0.17
N LEU A 94 -2.01 -4.86 -0.56
CA LEU A 94 -2.30 -4.49 -1.95
C LEU A 94 -2.54 -5.71 -2.85
N ASP A 95 -1.87 -6.83 -2.57
CA ASP A 95 -2.07 -8.10 -3.28
C ASP A 95 -3.47 -8.67 -3.09
N ARG A 96 -4.09 -8.46 -1.93
CA ARG A 96 -5.49 -8.88 -1.71
C ARG A 96 -6.41 -8.16 -2.69
N ILE A 97 -6.17 -6.87 -2.91
CA ILE A 97 -6.93 -6.08 -3.88
C ILE A 97 -6.62 -6.55 -5.31
N ARG A 98 -5.34 -6.72 -5.66
CA ARG A 98 -4.88 -7.13 -7.01
C ARG A 98 -5.30 -8.54 -7.39
N SER A 99 -5.41 -9.46 -6.42
CA SER A 99 -5.80 -10.86 -6.66
C SER A 99 -7.29 -11.06 -6.93
N GLY A 100 -8.09 -9.99 -6.91
CA GLY A 100 -9.53 -10.09 -7.15
C GLY A 100 -10.31 -10.67 -5.98
N TYR A 101 -9.75 -10.62 -4.77
CA TYR A 101 -10.43 -11.04 -3.53
C TYR A 101 -11.79 -10.36 -3.35
N TYR A 102 -11.93 -9.13 -3.83
CA TYR A 102 -13.18 -8.37 -3.85
C TYR A 102 -13.82 -8.44 -5.24
N PRO A 103 -14.92 -9.21 -5.42
CA PRO A 103 -15.55 -9.34 -6.72
C PRO A 103 -16.09 -7.98 -7.21
N PRO A 104 -15.78 -7.55 -8.45
CA PRO A 104 -16.20 -6.25 -8.97
C PRO A 104 -17.71 -6.02 -8.96
N PHE A 105 -18.52 -7.07 -9.03
CA PHE A 105 -19.98 -6.97 -8.95
C PHE A 105 -20.45 -6.39 -7.61
N PHE A 106 -19.80 -6.75 -6.50
CA PHE A 106 -20.11 -6.23 -5.16
C PHE A 106 -19.31 -4.96 -4.85
N TYR A 107 -18.15 -4.76 -5.49
CA TYR A 107 -17.23 -3.65 -5.24
C TYR A 107 -16.84 -2.95 -6.56
N PRO A 108 -17.78 -2.29 -7.25
CA PRO A 108 -17.54 -1.74 -8.60
C PRO A 108 -16.43 -0.69 -8.63
N LYS A 109 -16.37 0.18 -7.62
CA LYS A 109 -15.31 1.20 -7.48
C LYS A 109 -13.92 0.59 -7.33
N LEU A 110 -13.82 -0.57 -6.68
CA LEU A 110 -12.55 -1.27 -6.53
C LEU A 110 -12.14 -2.00 -7.82
N GLY A 111 -13.12 -2.56 -8.53
CA GLY A 111 -12.92 -3.08 -9.87
C GLY A 111 -12.41 -2.00 -10.83
N GLU A 112 -12.87 -0.76 -10.69
CA GLU A 112 -12.36 0.41 -11.42
C GLU A 112 -10.93 0.74 -11.02
N LEU A 113 -10.64 0.89 -9.71
CA LEU A 113 -9.28 1.15 -9.19
C LEU A 113 -8.25 0.15 -9.73
N SER A 114 -8.63 -1.13 -9.78
CA SER A 114 -7.76 -2.21 -10.29
C SER A 114 -7.38 -2.05 -11.76
N LYS A 115 -8.16 -1.29 -12.53
CA LYS A 115 -7.93 -0.99 -13.94
C LYS A 115 -7.28 0.37 -14.16
N THR A 116 -7.54 1.36 -13.30
CA THR A 116 -7.17 2.77 -13.54
C THR A 116 -6.00 3.27 -12.71
N PHE A 117 -5.87 2.81 -11.46
CA PHE A 117 -4.93 3.35 -10.48
C PHE A 117 -3.86 2.33 -10.11
N LEU A 118 -4.23 1.11 -9.74
CA LEU A 118 -3.28 0.09 -9.28
C LEU A 118 -2.21 -0.28 -10.32
N PRO A 119 -2.50 -0.32 -11.63
CA PRO A 119 -1.48 -0.58 -12.65
C PRO A 119 -0.44 0.54 -12.79
N LYS A 120 -0.71 1.75 -12.27
CA LYS A 120 0.24 2.87 -12.29
C LYS A 120 1.27 2.82 -11.16
N LEU A 121 1.09 1.91 -10.20
CA LEU A 121 1.96 1.78 -9.04
C LEU A 121 3.19 0.93 -9.37
N GLU A 122 4.37 1.53 -9.29
CA GLU A 122 5.63 0.80 -9.33
C GLU A 122 5.91 0.16 -7.96
N THR A 123 6.18 -1.14 -7.95
CA THR A 123 6.45 -1.86 -6.69
C THR A 123 7.93 -1.75 -6.34
N ILE A 124 8.27 -0.84 -5.42
CA ILE A 124 9.66 -0.50 -5.07
C ILE A 124 10.29 -1.49 -4.08
N TYR A 125 9.56 -1.85 -3.03
CA TYR A 125 10.01 -2.80 -2.02
C TYR A 125 8.88 -3.77 -1.71
N TYR A 126 9.17 -5.06 -1.79
CA TYR A 126 8.16 -6.10 -1.64
C TYR A 126 8.75 -7.32 -0.96
N ILE A 127 7.98 -7.92 -0.06
CA ILE A 127 8.27 -9.22 0.52
C ILE A 127 6.97 -9.98 0.76
N HIS A 128 6.90 -11.20 0.24
CA HIS A 128 5.81 -12.14 0.49
C HIS A 128 6.38 -13.51 0.85
N ASN A 129 6.05 -13.99 2.05
CA ASN A 129 6.56 -15.26 2.55
C ASN A 129 5.60 -16.41 2.22
N PHE A 130 6.13 -17.43 1.55
CA PHE A 130 5.45 -18.69 1.30
C PHE A 130 5.80 -19.69 2.40
N LYS A 131 4.78 -20.26 3.03
CA LYS A 131 4.92 -21.27 4.09
C LYS A 131 4.96 -22.68 3.49
N GLY A 132 5.43 -23.66 4.29
CA GLY A 132 5.46 -25.08 3.92
C GLY A 132 6.88 -25.64 3.83
N SER A 133 7.00 -26.94 3.54
CA SER A 133 8.28 -27.66 3.46
C SER A 133 9.21 -27.10 2.39
N LYS A 134 8.65 -26.58 1.30
CA LYS A 134 9.35 -25.89 0.20
C LYS A 134 9.16 -24.37 0.24
N GLY A 135 8.88 -23.81 1.42
CA GLY A 135 8.66 -22.37 1.61
C GLY A 135 9.83 -21.49 1.15
N GLY A 136 9.54 -20.20 1.03
CA GLY A 136 10.46 -19.20 0.50
C GLY A 136 9.88 -17.80 0.59
N ALA A 137 10.48 -16.85 -0.12
CA ALA A 137 9.99 -15.49 -0.19
C ALA A 137 10.03 -14.97 -1.63
N LEU A 138 8.95 -14.36 -2.10
CA LEU A 138 9.01 -13.46 -3.25
C LEU A 138 9.48 -12.09 -2.74
N PHE A 139 10.53 -11.55 -3.34
CA PHE A 139 11.20 -10.36 -2.89
C PHE A 139 11.48 -9.41 -4.06
N ARG A 140 11.38 -8.10 -3.82
CA ARG A 140 11.90 -7.09 -4.73
C ARG A 140 12.49 -5.92 -3.96
N CYS A 141 13.61 -5.41 -4.45
CA CYS A 141 14.20 -4.13 -4.08
C CYS A 141 14.59 -3.40 -5.37
N TYR A 142 13.79 -2.42 -5.76
CA TYR A 142 14.02 -1.62 -6.97
C TYR A 142 15.36 -0.88 -6.89
N PRO A 143 16.12 -0.75 -8.01
CA PRO A 143 15.76 -1.13 -9.38
C PRO A 143 16.01 -2.60 -9.73
N GLY A 144 16.32 -3.47 -8.75
CA GLY A 144 16.56 -4.88 -9.00
C GLY A 144 15.32 -5.67 -9.44
N PRO A 145 15.53 -6.85 -10.04
CA PRO A 145 14.44 -7.72 -10.50
C PRO A 145 13.68 -8.32 -9.32
N TRP A 146 12.53 -8.93 -9.63
CA TRP A 146 11.85 -9.83 -8.71
C TRP A 146 12.69 -11.07 -8.49
N LYS A 147 12.79 -11.51 -7.23
CA LYS A 147 13.56 -12.69 -6.83
C LYS A 147 12.70 -13.64 -6.02
N VAL A 148 12.81 -14.93 -6.28
CA VAL A 148 12.28 -15.98 -5.40
C VAL A 148 13.43 -16.52 -4.58
N LEU A 149 13.37 -16.33 -3.27
CA LEU A 149 14.42 -16.70 -2.32
C LEU A 149 13.99 -17.91 -1.49
N ARG A 150 14.92 -18.81 -1.19
CA ARG A 150 14.72 -19.92 -0.24
C ARG A 150 15.76 -19.88 0.86
N LYS A 151 15.33 -20.14 2.09
CA LYS A 151 16.22 -20.29 3.23
C LYS A 151 16.88 -21.68 3.22
N VAL A 152 18.21 -21.73 3.15
CA VAL A 152 19.00 -22.97 3.23
C VAL A 152 20.14 -22.74 4.23
N GLY A 153 20.22 -23.58 5.28
CA GLY A 153 21.34 -23.54 6.23
C GLY A 153 21.55 -22.18 6.91
N GLY A 154 20.50 -21.40 7.16
CA GLY A 154 20.60 -20.06 7.77
C GLY A 154 20.84 -18.91 6.78
N SER A 155 21.20 -19.22 5.54
CA SER A 155 21.35 -18.26 4.43
C SER A 155 20.12 -18.25 3.52
N PHE A 156 20.04 -17.25 2.63
CA PHE A 156 19.06 -17.21 1.54
C PHE A 156 19.75 -17.47 0.21
N VAL A 157 19.18 -18.35 -0.61
CA VAL A 157 19.61 -18.64 -1.98
C VAL A 157 18.54 -18.13 -2.94
N CYS A 158 18.96 -17.47 -4.01
CA CYS A 158 18.07 -17.06 -5.09
C CYS A 158 17.78 -18.23 -6.02
N LEU A 159 16.50 -18.59 -6.17
CA LEU A 159 16.05 -19.69 -7.00
C LEU A 159 15.63 -19.24 -8.41
N HIS A 160 15.12 -18.03 -8.52
CA HIS A 160 14.57 -17.49 -9.77
C HIS A 160 14.60 -15.97 -9.75
N GLU A 161 14.87 -15.35 -10.90
CA GLU A 161 14.82 -13.89 -11.08
C GLU A 161 14.08 -13.54 -12.37
N GLN A 162 13.27 -12.47 -12.33
CA GLN A 162 12.58 -11.93 -13.51
C GLN A 162 12.23 -10.45 -13.35
N GLU A 163 12.05 -9.74 -14.47
CA GLU A 163 11.75 -8.31 -14.47
C GLU A 163 10.31 -7.99 -14.09
N GLU A 164 9.36 -8.79 -14.55
CA GLU A 164 7.94 -8.63 -14.23
C GLU A 164 7.56 -9.39 -12.96
N MET A 165 6.57 -8.89 -12.21
CA MET A 165 6.11 -9.55 -10.99
C MET A 165 5.50 -10.93 -11.32
N PRO A 166 6.03 -12.05 -10.80
CA PRO A 166 5.37 -13.34 -10.95
C PRO A 166 4.09 -13.37 -10.12
N SER A 167 3.11 -14.16 -10.55
CA SER A 167 1.90 -14.33 -9.74
C SER A 167 2.21 -15.15 -8.48
N LEU A 168 1.50 -14.90 -7.37
CA LEU A 168 1.67 -15.71 -6.15
C LEU A 168 1.41 -17.21 -6.42
N LYS A 169 0.51 -17.52 -7.35
CA LYS A 169 0.21 -18.90 -7.77
C LYS A 169 1.39 -19.54 -8.48
N GLU A 170 2.00 -18.84 -9.43
CA GLU A 170 3.18 -19.28 -10.18
C GLU A 170 4.37 -19.54 -9.23
N VAL A 171 4.63 -18.62 -8.30
CA VAL A 171 5.69 -18.82 -7.30
C VAL A 171 5.43 -20.05 -6.44
N ALA A 172 4.19 -20.24 -5.98
CA ALA A 172 3.82 -21.34 -5.08
C ALA A 172 3.77 -22.71 -5.76
N LEU A 173 3.35 -22.79 -7.03
CA LEU A 173 3.10 -24.05 -7.73
C LEU A 173 4.22 -24.46 -8.69
N ASP A 174 4.90 -23.48 -9.28
CA ASP A 174 5.82 -23.75 -10.38
C ASP A 174 7.28 -23.49 -9.97
N ILE A 175 7.56 -22.37 -9.29
CA ILE A 175 8.94 -21.99 -8.96
C ILE A 175 9.45 -22.69 -7.69
N LEU A 176 8.77 -22.50 -6.56
CA LEU A 176 9.21 -23.11 -5.30
C LEU A 176 9.23 -24.65 -5.36
N PRO A 177 8.23 -25.35 -5.93
CA PRO A 177 8.26 -26.80 -5.96
C PRO A 177 9.34 -27.40 -6.87
N SER A 178 9.77 -26.69 -7.91
CA SER A 178 10.73 -27.18 -8.90
C SER A 178 12.20 -27.08 -8.46
N ALA A 179 12.47 -26.30 -7.41
CA ALA A 179 13.78 -26.13 -6.80
C ALA A 179 14.04 -27.09 -5.61
#